data_AF-A0AAD8GN11-F1
#
_entry.id   AF-A0AAD8GN11-F1
#
_cell.length_a   1.000
_cell.length_b   1.000
_cell.length_c   1.000
_cell.angle_alpha   90.00
_cell.angle_beta   90.00
_cell.angle_gamma   90.00
#
_symmetry.space_group_name_H-M   'P 1'
#
loop_
_entity.id
_entity.type
_entity.pdbx_description
1 polymer ?
#
loop_
_entity_poly.entity_id
_entity_poly.type
_entity_poly.pdbx_seq_one_letter_code
_entity_poly.pdbx_strand_id
1 'polypeptide(L)'
;MLLDSFSKPSIPYSTHLKQEPWNKVSIAAAGVVPPLVELLNIQSGNLRELATSAILTLSSALPNKPIIVASGAAPLLVQILSSASLQGRVDVVTALHNLSMCDEGPALVLDARLV
;
A
#
# COMPACT_ATOMS: atom_id res chain seq x y z
N MET A 1 36.80 38.50 -28.57
CA MET A 1 36.35 37.72 -27.40
C MET A 1 35.80 36.41 -27.92
N LEU A 2 36.34 35.32 -27.39
CA LEU A 2 36.33 33.95 -27.92
C LEU A 2 34.95 33.28 -27.94
N LEU A 3 34.70 32.62 -29.07
CA LEU A 3 33.88 31.41 -29.19
C LEU A 3 34.71 30.24 -28.62
N ASP A 4 34.21 29.52 -27.62
CA ASP A 4 34.29 28.04 -27.45
C ASP A 4 34.02 27.62 -25.98
N SER A 5 32.94 26.87 -25.77
CA SER A 5 32.94 25.60 -25.02
C SER A 5 31.53 25.26 -24.57
N PHE A 6 30.90 24.35 -25.32
CA PHE A 6 29.86 23.48 -24.82
C PHE A 6 30.34 22.80 -23.52
N SER A 7 29.68 23.07 -22.39
CA SER A 7 29.67 22.13 -21.28
C SER A 7 28.24 21.97 -20.78
N LYS A 8 27.80 20.71 -20.86
CA LYS A 8 26.45 20.15 -20.69
C LYS A 8 25.66 20.75 -19.51
N PRO A 9 24.32 20.65 -19.53
CA PRO A 9 23.53 20.87 -18.32
C PRO A 9 24.00 19.88 -17.24
N SER A 10 24.61 20.40 -16.17
CA SER A 10 24.87 19.65 -14.95
C SER A 10 23.53 19.37 -14.29
N ILE A 11 22.90 18.27 -14.70
CA ILE A 11 21.87 17.59 -13.93
C ILE A 11 22.54 17.19 -12.61
N PRO A 12 22.17 17.71 -11.44
CA PRO A 12 22.66 17.16 -10.20
C PRO A 12 21.90 15.86 -9.96
N TYR A 13 22.43 14.78 -10.55
CA TYR A 13 22.31 13.46 -9.95
C TYR A 13 22.92 13.58 -8.56
N SER A 14 22.11 13.45 -7.50
CA SER A 14 22.43 12.71 -6.26
C SER A 14 21.43 12.98 -5.14
N THR A 15 20.71 11.91 -4.80
CA THR A 15 20.51 11.45 -3.42
C THR A 15 19.77 12.37 -2.44
N HIS A 16 18.45 12.42 -2.58
CA HIS A 16 17.62 12.18 -1.41
C HIS A 16 16.33 11.53 -1.91
N LEU A 17 16.28 10.19 -1.84
CA LEU A 17 15.03 9.43 -1.81
C LEU A 17 14.30 9.85 -0.52
N LYS A 18 13.74 11.05 -0.51
CA LYS A 18 12.59 11.32 0.32
C LYS A 18 11.51 10.38 -0.20
N GLN A 19 10.90 9.61 0.67
CA GLN A 19 9.71 8.85 0.31
C GLN A 19 8.65 9.88 -0.09
N GLU A 20 8.65 10.28 -1.36
CA GLU A 20 7.67 11.18 -1.89
C GLU A 20 6.34 10.41 -1.85
N PRO A 21 5.34 10.87 -1.09
CA PRO A 21 4.05 10.20 -1.01
C PRO A 21 3.49 9.95 -2.42
N TRP A 22 3.79 10.84 -3.37
CA TRP A 22 3.53 10.71 -4.80
C TRP A 22 3.93 9.37 -5.43
N ASN A 23 5.06 8.75 -5.05
CA ASN A 23 5.43 7.44 -5.64
C ASN A 23 4.45 6.34 -5.21
N LYS A 24 4.01 6.37 -3.95
CA LYS A 24 3.01 5.41 -3.45
C LYS A 24 1.63 5.68 -4.06
N VAL A 25 1.30 6.95 -4.29
CA VAL A 25 0.05 7.35 -4.98
C VAL A 25 0.05 6.89 -6.42
N SER A 26 1.12 7.17 -7.16
CA SER A 26 1.27 6.77 -8.55
C SER A 26 1.22 5.24 -8.72
N ILE A 27 1.79 4.48 -7.79
CA ILE A 27 1.75 3.00 -7.83
C ILE A 27 0.33 2.47 -7.60
N ALA A 28 -0.41 3.01 -6.63
CA ALA A 28 -1.80 2.60 -6.42
C ALA A 28 -2.69 3.02 -7.60
N ALA A 29 -2.49 4.24 -8.11
CA ALA A 29 -3.18 4.77 -9.29
C ALA A 29 -2.83 4.02 -10.58
N ALA A 30 -1.65 3.40 -10.65
CA ALA A 30 -1.24 2.53 -11.75
C ALA A 30 -1.96 1.16 -11.75
N GLY A 31 -2.90 0.92 -10.84
CA GLY A 31 -3.72 -0.29 -10.83
C GLY A 31 -3.05 -1.49 -10.17
N VAL A 32 -2.07 -1.28 -9.28
CA VAL A 32 -1.41 -2.40 -8.57
C VAL A 32 -2.31 -3.03 -7.48
N VAL A 33 -3.34 -2.30 -7.02
CA VAL A 33 -4.18 -2.72 -5.90
C VAL A 33 -4.98 -4.01 -6.22
N PRO A 34 -5.69 -4.16 -7.35
CA PRO A 34 -6.41 -5.39 -7.65
C PRO A 34 -5.52 -6.65 -7.73
N PRO A 35 -4.35 -6.64 -8.41
CA PRO A 35 -3.41 -7.77 -8.36
C PRO A 35 -2.95 -8.13 -6.95
N LEU A 36 -2.70 -7.15 -6.08
CA LEU A 36 -2.33 -7.42 -4.69
C LEU A 36 -3.47 -8.08 -3.90
N VAL A 37 -4.73 -7.68 -4.15
CA VAL A 37 -5.92 -8.31 -3.55
C VAL A 37 -6.08 -9.75 -4.04
N GLU A 38 -5.82 -10.03 -5.31
CA GLU A 38 -5.81 -11.40 -5.82
C GLU A 38 -4.74 -12.26 -5.11
N LEU A 39 -3.55 -11.71 -4.90
CA LEU A 39 -2.47 -12.40 -4.18
C LEU A 39 -2.85 -12.71 -2.71
N LEU A 40 -3.63 -11.86 -2.05
CA LEU A 40 -4.14 -12.15 -0.69
C LEU A 40 -5.02 -13.40 -0.66
N ASN A 41 -5.76 -13.66 -1.73
CA ASN A 41 -6.67 -14.81 -1.84
C ASN A 41 -5.92 -16.14 -2.09
N ILE A 42 -4.66 -16.08 -2.54
CA ILE A 42 -3.85 -17.28 -2.77
C ILE A 42 -3.50 -17.94 -1.43
N GLN A 43 -3.58 -19.27 -1.36
CA GLN A 43 -3.20 -20.08 -0.18
C GLN A 43 -1.70 -20.36 -0.11
N SER A 44 -0.89 -19.35 -0.37
CA SER A 44 0.57 -19.38 -0.16
C SER A 44 0.92 -18.37 0.92
N GLY A 45 1.38 -18.85 2.08
CA GLY A 45 1.70 -18.01 3.24
C GLY A 45 2.69 -16.90 2.90
N ASN A 46 3.76 -17.22 2.18
CA ASN A 46 4.79 -16.24 1.80
C ASN A 46 4.25 -15.15 0.86
N LEU A 47 3.45 -15.53 -0.15
CA LEU A 47 2.89 -14.54 -1.09
C LEU A 47 1.86 -13.65 -0.42
N ARG A 48 1.06 -14.21 0.47
CA ARG A 48 0.05 -13.49 1.26
C ARG A 48 0.68 -12.49 2.22
N GLU A 49 1.78 -12.85 2.88
CA GLU A 49 2.52 -11.93 3.74
C GLU A 49 3.13 -10.78 2.92
N LEU A 50 3.76 -11.09 1.79
CA LEU A 50 4.30 -10.07 0.88
C LEU A 50 3.21 -9.11 0.36
N ALA A 51 2.05 -9.65 -0.04
CA ALA A 51 0.90 -8.86 -0.46
C ALA A 51 0.36 -8.00 0.70
N THR A 52 0.34 -8.54 1.91
CA THR A 52 -0.08 -7.80 3.12
C THR A 52 0.87 -6.63 3.39
N SER A 53 2.18 -6.85 3.40
CA SER A 53 3.16 -5.77 3.61
C SER A 53 3.11 -4.71 2.50
N ALA A 54 2.81 -5.11 1.25
CA ALA A 54 2.58 -4.18 0.15
C ALA A 54 1.32 -3.31 0.39
N ILE A 55 0.19 -3.93 0.77
CA ILE A 55 -1.04 -3.19 1.11
C ILE A 55 -0.85 -2.29 2.33
N LEU A 56 -0.10 -2.74 3.35
CA LEU A 56 0.29 -1.91 4.48
C LEU A 56 1.05 -0.66 4.01
N THR A 57 2.05 -0.85 3.16
CA THR A 57 2.87 0.24 2.62
C THR A 57 2.04 1.23 1.81
N LEU A 58 1.08 0.74 1.02
CA LEU A 58 0.20 1.59 0.22
C LEU A 58 -0.86 2.30 1.07
N SER A 59 -1.44 1.63 2.06
CA SER A 59 -2.47 2.19 2.95
C SER A 59 -1.95 3.31 3.85
N SER A 60 -0.63 3.43 4.05
CA SER A 60 -0.03 4.55 4.77
C SER A 60 -0.26 5.90 4.09
N ALA A 61 -0.62 5.91 2.79
CA ALA A 61 -0.93 7.12 2.04
C ALA A 61 -2.45 7.30 1.93
N LEU A 62 -2.97 8.41 2.50
CA LEU A 62 -4.40 8.80 2.43
C LEU A 62 -5.08 8.58 1.08
N PRO A 63 -4.56 9.07 -0.05
CA PRO A 63 -5.19 8.89 -1.38
C PRO A 63 -5.32 7.43 -1.85
N ASN A 64 -4.54 6.50 -1.28
CA ASN A 64 -4.60 5.09 -1.67
C ASN A 64 -5.68 4.32 -0.91
N LYS A 65 -6.01 4.78 0.31
CA LYS A 65 -6.98 4.14 1.19
C LYS A 65 -8.34 3.89 0.53
N PRO A 66 -9.01 4.85 -0.15
CA PRO A 66 -10.31 4.58 -0.77
C PRO A 66 -10.21 3.54 -1.89
N ILE A 67 -9.11 3.52 -2.65
CA ILE A 67 -8.86 2.53 -3.71
C ILE A 67 -8.73 1.12 -3.11
N ILE A 68 -8.01 1.01 -1.99
CA ILE A 68 -7.78 -0.26 -1.28
C ILE A 68 -9.06 -0.75 -0.57
N VAL A 69 -9.88 0.16 -0.04
CA VAL A 69 -11.18 -0.21 0.54
C VAL A 69 -12.13 -0.69 -0.56
N ALA A 70 -12.22 0.05 -1.67
CA ALA A 70 -13.09 -0.30 -2.81
C ALA A 70 -12.69 -1.62 -3.50
N SER A 71 -11.41 -2.02 -3.42
CA SER A 71 -10.95 -3.29 -3.98
C SER A 71 -11.32 -4.52 -3.14
N GLY A 72 -11.94 -4.35 -1.97
CA GLY A 72 -12.31 -5.47 -1.11
C GLY A 72 -11.14 -6.07 -0.33
N ALA A 73 -10.04 -5.35 -0.15
CA ALA A 73 -8.89 -5.83 0.61
C ALA A 73 -9.22 -6.08 2.10
N ALA A 74 -10.09 -5.27 2.69
CA ALA A 74 -10.42 -5.32 4.13
C ALA A 74 -10.95 -6.69 4.61
N PRO A 75 -11.98 -7.31 4.00
CA PRO A 75 -12.46 -8.63 4.43
C PRO A 75 -11.40 -9.73 4.26
N LEU A 76 -10.57 -9.67 3.21
CA LEU A 76 -9.48 -10.63 3.03
C LEU A 76 -8.42 -10.49 4.12
N LEU A 77 -8.03 -9.26 4.46
CA LEU A 77 -7.11 -8.98 5.55
C LEU A 77 -7.63 -9.57 6.89
N VAL A 78 -8.92 -9.44 7.18
CA VAL A 78 -9.54 -10.05 8.38
C VAL A 78 -9.42 -11.58 8.35
N GLN A 79 -9.67 -12.23 7.21
CA GLN A 79 -9.53 -13.69 7.08
C GLN A 79 -8.07 -14.16 7.30
N ILE A 80 -7.10 -13.35 6.88
CA ILE A 80 -5.68 -13.68 6.99
C ILE A 80 -5.23 -13.71 8.46
N LEU A 81 -5.82 -12.92 9.35
CA LEU A 81 -5.46 -12.88 10.78
C LEU A 81 -5.43 -14.27 11.43
N SER A 82 -6.34 -15.16 11.05
CA SER A 82 -6.44 -16.50 11.64
C SER A 82 -5.30 -17.43 11.24
N SER A 83 -4.63 -17.17 10.11
CA SER A 83 -3.59 -18.03 9.53
C SER A 83 -2.22 -17.38 9.40
N ALA A 84 -2.10 -16.08 9.69
CA ALA A 84 -0.86 -15.33 9.60
C ALA A 84 0.10 -15.59 10.77
N SER A 85 1.40 -15.42 10.49
CA SER A 85 2.46 -15.35 11.50
C SER A 85 2.26 -14.18 12.46
N LEU A 86 3.04 -14.13 13.55
CA LEU A 86 2.99 -13.02 14.50
C LEU A 86 3.21 -11.66 13.80
N GLN A 87 4.22 -11.58 12.92
CA GLN A 87 4.51 -10.37 12.16
C GLN A 87 3.41 -10.08 11.14
N GLY A 88 2.93 -11.10 10.42
CA GLY A 88 1.82 -10.92 9.48
C GLY A 88 0.56 -10.38 10.15
N ARG A 89 0.25 -10.80 11.38
CA ARG A 89 -0.88 -10.25 12.15
C ARG A 89 -0.69 -8.77 12.48
N VAL A 90 0.52 -8.36 12.89
CA VAL A 90 0.84 -6.95 13.15
C VAL A 90 0.68 -6.12 11.88
N ASP A 91 1.18 -6.61 10.75
CA ASP A 91 1.07 -5.94 9.46
C ASP A 91 -0.39 -5.79 9.03
N VAL A 92 -1.20 -6.85 9.18
CA VAL A 92 -2.63 -6.83 8.88
C VAL A 92 -3.36 -5.81 9.76
N VAL A 93 -3.15 -5.84 11.08
CA VAL A 93 -3.82 -4.91 12.01
C VAL A 93 -3.44 -3.46 11.68
N THR A 94 -2.17 -3.21 11.36
CA THR A 94 -1.70 -1.88 10.99
C THR A 94 -2.29 -1.42 9.66
N ALA A 95 -2.41 -2.31 8.67
CA ALA A 95 -3.07 -2.00 7.41
C ALA A 95 -4.55 -1.66 7.61
N LEU A 96 -5.28 -2.46 8.40
CA LEU A 96 -6.69 -2.19 8.74
C LEU A 96 -6.85 -0.87 9.49
N HIS A 97 -5.94 -0.55 10.43
CA HIS A 97 -5.93 0.74 11.11
C HIS A 97 -5.70 1.91 10.15
N ASN A 98 -4.75 1.78 9.23
CA ASN A 98 -4.51 2.81 8.22
C ASN A 98 -5.75 3.05 7.35
N LEU A 99 -6.41 1.97 6.93
CA LEU A 99 -7.64 2.02 6.13
C LEU A 99 -8.84 2.58 6.89
N SER A 100 -8.90 2.43 8.23
CA SER A 100 -9.98 3.01 9.04
C SER A 100 -9.86 4.51 9.24
N MET A 101 -8.65 5.05 9.14
CA MET A 101 -8.37 6.49 9.14
C MET A 101 -8.62 7.13 7.75
N CYS A 102 -9.58 6.61 6.98
CA CYS A 102 -10.01 7.15 5.69
C CYS A 102 -11.25 8.02 5.96
N ASP A 103 -11.09 9.34 5.94
CA ASP A 103 -12.07 10.33 6.46
C ASP A 103 -13.29 10.56 5.53
N GLU A 104 -13.52 9.72 4.54
CA GLU A 104 -14.72 9.76 3.70
C GLU A 104 -15.71 8.65 4.07
N GLY A 105 -16.48 8.88 5.14
CA GLY A 105 -17.77 8.24 5.39
C GLY A 105 -17.78 6.81 5.95
N PRO A 106 -18.89 6.38 6.60
CA PRO A 106 -18.93 5.20 7.47
C PRO A 106 -19.07 3.92 6.64
N ALA A 107 -17.97 3.27 6.27
CA ALA A 107 -18.03 1.99 5.55
C ALA A 107 -17.04 0.92 6.04
N LEU A 108 -16.48 1.09 7.25
CA LEU A 108 -15.90 -0.04 7.99
C LEU A 108 -16.85 -0.43 9.12
N VAL A 109 -18.04 -0.91 8.76
CA VAL A 109 -18.83 -1.75 9.67
C VAL A 109 -18.12 -3.10 9.71
N LEU A 110 -17.02 -3.13 10.46
CA LEU A 110 -16.45 -4.37 11.00
C LEU A 110 -17.46 -4.84 12.05
N ASP A 111 -18.47 -5.58 11.61
CA ASP A 111 -19.35 -6.30 12.51
C ASP A 111 -18.52 -7.44 13.13
N ALA A 112 -17.80 -7.10 14.19
CA ALA A 112 -16.99 -8.01 15.01
C ALA A 112 -17.87 -8.95 15.87
N ARG A 113 -19.09 -9.28 15.41
CA ARG A 113 -20.09 -10.07 16.15
C ARG A 113 -20.40 -11.43 15.56
N LEU A 114 -19.57 -11.94 14.65
CA LEU A 114 -19.64 -13.34 14.17
C LEU A 114 -18.26 -14.00 14.15
N VAL A 115 -17.65 -14.11 15.32
CA VAL A 115 -16.75 -15.23 15.68
C VAL A 115 -17.14 -15.70 17.08
#